data_AF-M0MRF5-F1
#
_entry.id   AF-M0MRF5-F1
#
_cell.length_a   1.000
_cell.length_b   1.000
_cell.length_c   1.000
_cell.angle_alpha   90.00
_cell.angle_beta   90.00
_cell.angle_gamma   90.00
#
_symmetry.space_group_name_H-M   'P 1'
#
loop_
_entity.id
_entity.type
_entity.pdbx_description
1 polymer ?
#
loop_
_entity_poly.entity_id
_entity_poly.type
_entity_poly.pdbx_seq_one_letter_code
_entity_poly.pdbx_strand_id
1 'polypeptide(L)'
;MSETRCGYVEDVELLTDRGKACCWRPVNESGENCFWHDNTPKTAEAFDDRHDPGGRLDGADFRGADLVDTSWLRERSLVGADFTGATLRGADLSSTDLRRATFDRVDARRTCFDKADVEGATFENADLRDASLNRAKLYRTGFTDVRLNRASNFGDQMVYEDFVDDADDRESRAATLEAASWTYRELRRLFKQDALPRRARVCYLGEKNTRRRAAWARGEYLRALKLEGSRWVMRYGTSPTRVITSSAVVMGCCGILYPLTGGLRTGSGTYAFEQPVMDILAATPGQLARVFYQGLYFSVVTFATLSYGDIQPIGAVARAIAGIESLLGSLLLALLLFVLTQRVR
;
A
#
# COMPACT_ATOMS: atom_id res chain seq x y z
N MET A 1 18.49 -17.09 44.13
CA MET A 1 18.36 -15.86 43.33
C MET A 1 18.64 -14.71 44.27
N SER A 2 19.67 -13.89 44.03
CA SER A 2 20.12 -12.87 44.98
C SER A 2 19.04 -11.79 45.16
N GLU A 3 18.65 -11.49 46.41
CA GLU A 3 17.67 -10.48 46.84
C GLU A 3 18.00 -9.03 46.45
N THR A 4 18.90 -8.82 45.49
CA THR A 4 19.44 -7.52 45.08
C THR A 4 19.27 -7.24 43.59
N ARG A 5 18.58 -8.11 42.83
CA ARG A 5 18.43 -8.01 41.37
C ARG A 5 16.96 -8.13 40.96
N CYS A 6 16.53 -7.29 40.03
CA CYS A 6 15.13 -7.16 39.64
C CYS A 6 14.48 -8.45 39.12
N GLY A 7 15.15 -9.22 38.27
CA GLY A 7 14.62 -10.52 37.83
C GLY A 7 13.45 -10.46 36.84
N TYR A 8 12.97 -9.27 36.45
CA TYR A 8 11.87 -9.11 35.49
C TYR A 8 12.19 -9.77 34.14
N VAL A 9 11.19 -10.45 33.56
CA VAL A 9 11.27 -11.09 32.25
C VAL A 9 10.03 -10.73 31.45
N GLU A 10 10.21 -10.04 30.33
CA GLU A 10 9.12 -9.80 29.38
C GLU A 10 8.82 -11.06 28.59
N ASP A 11 7.54 -11.40 28.44
CA ASP A 11 7.12 -12.56 27.67
C ASP A 11 7.13 -12.28 26.15
N VAL A 12 8.31 -12.48 25.57
CA VAL A 12 8.59 -12.28 24.15
C VAL A 12 8.63 -13.59 23.35
N GLU A 13 8.12 -14.72 23.88
CA GLU A 13 8.23 -16.05 23.21
C GLU A 13 7.64 -16.07 21.80
N LEU A 14 6.61 -15.23 21.56
CA LEU A 14 5.94 -15.12 20.27
C LEU A 14 6.55 -14.05 19.35
N LEU A 15 7.57 -13.33 19.80
CA LEU A 15 8.06 -12.12 19.14
C LEU A 15 9.39 -12.27 18.41
N THR A 16 10.40 -13.02 18.87
CA THR A 16 11.69 -13.13 18.12
C THR A 16 12.68 -14.23 18.51
N ASP A 17 13.47 -14.59 17.50
CA ASP A 17 14.94 -14.55 17.35
C ASP A 17 15.86 -13.91 18.44
N ARG A 18 15.37 -13.13 19.43
CA ARG A 18 16.21 -12.53 20.50
C ARG A 18 16.05 -13.19 21.87
N GLY A 19 15.15 -14.16 22.01
CA GLY A 19 14.97 -14.95 23.24
C GLY A 19 14.57 -14.12 24.48
N LYS A 20 14.23 -14.82 25.57
CA LYS A 20 13.94 -14.20 26.88
C LYS A 20 15.21 -13.57 27.46
N ALA A 21 15.09 -12.36 28.00
CA ALA A 21 16.15 -11.70 28.75
C ALA A 21 15.67 -11.30 30.14
N CYS A 22 16.39 -11.75 31.16
CA CYS A 22 16.14 -11.38 32.55
C CYS A 22 16.79 -10.03 32.87
N CYS A 23 16.08 -9.17 33.59
CA CYS A 23 16.61 -7.90 34.07
C CYS A 23 17.59 -8.13 35.23
N TRP A 24 18.87 -7.80 35.01
CA TRP A 24 19.94 -7.92 36.01
C TRP A 24 20.26 -6.60 36.73
N ARG A 25 19.38 -5.59 36.61
CA ARG A 25 19.58 -4.30 37.28
C ARG A 25 19.34 -4.44 38.79
N PRO A 26 20.02 -3.62 39.61
CA PRO A 26 19.76 -3.59 41.04
C PRO A 26 18.30 -3.20 41.29
N VAL A 27 17.70 -3.81 42.32
CA VAL A 27 16.39 -3.38 42.81
C VAL A 27 16.49 -1.97 43.39
N ASN A 28 15.37 -1.24 43.32
CA ASN A 28 15.19 0.04 43.98
C ASN A 28 15.11 -0.12 45.51
N GLU A 29 14.83 0.98 46.23
CA GLU A 29 14.67 0.96 47.69
C GLU A 29 13.51 0.05 48.18
N SER A 30 12.52 -0.24 47.33
CA SER A 30 11.41 -1.15 47.67
C SER A 30 11.80 -2.62 47.61
N GLY A 31 12.95 -2.96 47.00
CA GLY A 31 13.51 -4.31 46.99
C GLY A 31 12.86 -5.29 46.00
N GLU A 32 11.81 -4.88 45.28
CA GLU A 32 11.04 -5.76 44.40
C GLU A 32 11.48 -5.66 42.93
N ASN A 33 11.57 -4.45 42.40
CA ASN A 33 11.87 -4.19 40.98
C ASN A 33 12.98 -3.14 40.84
N CYS A 34 13.61 -3.07 39.67
CA CYS A 34 14.48 -1.94 39.35
C CYS A 34 13.65 -0.71 38.97
N PHE A 35 14.29 0.46 38.95
CA PHE A 35 13.70 1.74 38.52
C PHE A 35 12.88 1.67 37.21
N TRP A 36 13.27 0.80 36.26
CA TRP A 36 12.58 0.66 34.98
C TRP A 36 11.35 -0.25 35.03
N HIS A 37 11.28 -1.16 36.00
CA HIS A 37 10.22 -2.17 36.14
C HIS A 37 9.33 -1.91 37.36
N ASP A 38 9.42 -0.71 37.92
CA ASP A 38 8.56 -0.23 38.99
C ASP A 38 7.64 0.90 38.51
N ASN A 39 6.68 1.27 39.37
CA ASN A 39 5.75 2.35 39.10
C ASN A 39 6.29 3.73 39.54
N THR A 40 7.60 3.88 39.75
CA THR A 40 8.15 5.17 40.15
C THR A 40 8.00 6.18 39.00
N PRO A 41 7.53 7.41 39.28
CA PRO A 41 7.41 8.44 38.25
C PRO A 41 8.77 8.78 37.64
N LYS A 42 8.85 8.68 36.32
CA LYS A 42 10.06 8.95 35.54
C LYS A 42 10.03 10.38 35.01
N THR A 43 10.24 11.33 35.91
CA THR A 43 10.30 12.78 35.59
C THR A 43 11.64 13.13 34.94
N ALA A 44 11.72 14.31 34.31
CA ALA A 44 12.96 14.79 33.69
C ALA A 44 14.17 14.76 34.65
N GLU A 45 13.95 15.11 35.93
CA GLU A 45 14.96 15.11 36.99
C GLU A 45 15.44 13.69 37.34
N ALA A 46 14.56 12.68 37.24
CA ALA A 46 14.90 11.29 37.54
C ALA A 46 15.90 10.68 36.54
N PHE A 47 16.10 11.32 35.38
CA PHE A 47 17.04 10.87 34.36
C PHE A 47 18.46 11.45 34.51
N ASP A 48 18.66 12.47 35.35
CA ASP A 48 19.97 13.09 35.59
C ASP A 48 20.85 12.25 36.55
N ASP A 49 20.21 11.48 37.43
CA ASP A 49 20.86 10.57 38.37
C ASP A 49 21.17 9.21 37.73
N ARG A 50 22.38 9.09 37.15
CA ARG A 50 23.21 7.88 36.93
C ARG A 50 22.54 6.49 36.84
N HIS A 51 21.38 6.38 36.20
CA HIS A 51 20.85 5.10 35.73
C HIS A 51 21.35 4.89 34.31
N ASP A 52 22.55 4.33 34.15
CA ASP A 52 23.00 3.82 32.84
C ASP A 52 21.92 2.84 32.36
N PRO A 53 21.16 3.20 31.31
CA PRO A 53 20.04 2.37 30.97
C PRO A 53 20.55 1.12 30.23
N GLY A 54 21.83 1.01 29.85
CA GLY A 54 22.50 -0.06 29.12
C GLY A 54 21.78 -1.41 29.05
N GLY A 55 21.68 -1.96 27.84
CA GLY A 55 20.96 -3.21 27.57
C GLY A 55 19.45 -3.03 27.32
N ARG A 56 18.72 -4.14 27.37
CA ARG A 56 17.27 -4.24 27.09
C ARG A 56 16.44 -3.58 28.21
N LEU A 57 15.35 -2.93 27.84
CA LEU A 57 14.34 -2.31 28.70
C LEU A 57 12.95 -2.87 28.35
N ASP A 58 12.89 -4.16 28.04
CA ASP A 58 11.62 -4.80 27.73
C ASP A 58 10.70 -4.80 28.95
N GLY A 59 9.42 -4.53 28.75
CA GLY A 59 8.39 -4.38 29.78
C GLY A 59 8.62 -3.20 30.72
N ALA A 60 9.48 -2.25 30.36
CA ALA A 60 9.72 -1.07 31.19
C ALA A 60 8.48 -0.17 31.29
N ASP A 61 8.22 0.35 32.48
CA ASP A 61 7.12 1.26 32.76
C ASP A 61 7.60 2.71 32.54
N PHE A 62 7.11 3.36 31.50
CA PHE A 62 7.31 4.78 31.19
C PHE A 62 6.02 5.60 31.31
N ARG A 63 5.05 5.14 32.10
CA ARG A 63 3.76 5.84 32.21
C ARG A 63 3.95 7.24 32.77
N GLY A 64 3.42 8.23 32.05
CA GLY A 64 3.57 9.64 32.40
C GLY A 64 5.01 10.16 32.38
N ALA A 65 5.96 9.42 31.80
CA ALA A 65 7.36 9.81 31.78
C ALA A 65 7.59 11.09 30.97
N ASP A 66 8.52 11.93 31.42
CA ASP A 66 8.96 13.12 30.69
C ASP A 66 10.25 12.81 29.94
N LEU A 67 10.11 12.52 28.65
CA LEU A 67 11.18 12.06 27.75
C LEU A 67 11.40 13.07 26.61
N VAL A 68 11.15 14.35 26.87
CA VAL A 68 11.35 15.43 25.89
C VAL A 68 12.80 15.44 25.40
N ASP A 69 12.98 15.55 24.07
CA ASP A 69 14.27 15.62 23.37
C ASP A 69 15.29 14.51 23.75
N THR A 70 14.79 13.38 24.24
CA THR A 70 15.60 12.23 24.65
C THR A 70 16.08 11.41 23.45
N SER A 71 17.37 11.08 23.38
CA SER A 71 17.95 10.25 22.31
C SER A 71 18.50 8.90 22.76
N TRP A 72 18.63 8.67 24.07
CA TRP A 72 19.24 7.45 24.63
C TRP A 72 18.35 6.19 24.49
N LEU A 73 17.13 6.33 23.94
CA LEU A 73 16.22 5.22 23.64
C LEU A 73 16.44 4.64 22.22
N ARG A 74 17.24 5.30 21.38
CA ARG A 74 17.57 4.88 20.01
C ARG A 74 18.26 3.51 19.97
N GLU A 75 17.86 2.67 19.00
CA GLU A 75 18.45 1.34 18.73
C GLU A 75 18.32 0.33 19.89
N ARG A 76 17.36 0.55 20.80
CA ARG A 76 17.18 -0.29 22.00
C ARG A 76 16.01 -1.24 21.89
N SER A 77 16.00 -2.23 22.78
CA SER A 77 14.87 -3.13 22.98
C SER A 77 14.01 -2.60 24.10
N LEU A 78 12.76 -2.30 23.77
CA LEU A 78 11.70 -1.76 24.61
C LEU A 78 10.39 -2.53 24.32
N VAL A 79 10.54 -3.84 24.07
CA VAL A 79 9.41 -4.71 23.74
C VAL A 79 8.44 -4.72 24.91
N GLY A 80 7.15 -4.50 24.66
CA GLY A 80 6.13 -4.48 25.72
C GLY A 80 6.21 -3.28 26.68
N ALA A 81 7.08 -2.29 26.43
CA ALA A 81 7.20 -1.12 27.29
C ALA A 81 5.90 -0.27 27.26
N ASP A 82 5.56 0.33 28.40
CA ASP A 82 4.34 1.13 28.57
C ASP A 82 4.66 2.63 28.63
N PHE A 83 4.38 3.36 27.54
CA PHE A 83 4.52 4.81 27.43
C PHE A 83 3.20 5.57 27.65
N THR A 84 2.21 4.97 28.33
CA THR A 84 0.88 5.58 28.49
C THR A 84 0.98 6.97 29.12
N GLY A 85 0.50 7.98 28.42
CA GLY A 85 0.52 9.38 28.88
C GLY A 85 1.92 10.02 28.94
N ALA A 86 2.96 9.38 28.41
CA ALA A 86 4.31 9.95 28.38
C ALA A 86 4.41 11.16 27.44
N THR A 87 5.40 12.02 27.68
CA THR A 87 5.77 13.13 26.79
C THR A 87 7.04 12.79 26.05
N LEU A 88 6.93 12.47 24.75
CA LEU A 88 8.04 12.07 23.86
C LEU A 88 8.44 13.19 22.88
N ARG A 89 8.08 14.45 23.18
CA ARG A 89 8.23 15.54 22.20
C ARG A 89 9.69 15.69 21.77
N GLY A 90 9.96 15.55 20.48
CA GLY A 90 11.32 15.64 19.95
C GLY A 90 12.25 14.44 20.28
N ALA A 91 11.74 13.42 20.97
CA ALA A 91 12.54 12.23 21.29
C ALA A 91 12.97 11.44 20.04
N ASP A 92 14.12 10.79 20.11
CA ASP A 92 14.64 9.86 19.10
C ASP A 92 14.49 8.40 19.57
N LEU A 93 13.53 7.72 18.97
CA LEU A 93 13.22 6.29 19.08
C LEU A 93 13.55 5.56 17.76
N SER A 94 14.47 6.10 16.96
CA SER A 94 14.84 5.48 15.68
C SER A 94 15.50 4.12 15.89
N SER A 95 15.17 3.18 15.00
CA SER A 95 15.67 1.79 15.02
C SER A 95 15.43 1.05 16.35
N THR A 96 14.53 1.54 17.18
CA THR A 96 14.15 0.91 18.45
C THR A 96 13.15 -0.21 18.21
N ASP A 97 13.30 -1.30 18.96
CA ASP A 97 12.34 -2.41 19.00
C ASP A 97 11.28 -2.10 20.06
N LEU A 98 10.09 -1.72 19.61
CA LEU A 98 8.93 -1.23 20.36
C LEU A 98 7.71 -2.15 20.17
N ARG A 99 7.95 -3.41 19.83
CA ARG A 99 6.84 -4.33 19.54
C ARG A 99 6.00 -4.55 20.77
N ARG A 100 4.68 -4.55 20.57
CA ARG A 100 3.67 -4.62 21.64
C ARG A 100 3.79 -3.52 22.70
N ALA A 101 4.55 -2.45 22.46
CA ALA A 101 4.58 -1.30 23.35
C ALA A 101 3.24 -0.56 23.35
N THR A 102 2.92 0.10 24.45
CA THR A 102 1.70 0.89 24.61
C THR A 102 2.04 2.38 24.52
N PHE A 103 1.45 3.10 23.58
CA PHE A 103 1.63 4.56 23.38
C PHE A 103 0.32 5.32 23.57
N ASP A 104 -0.55 4.82 24.42
CA ASP A 104 -1.88 5.40 24.61
C ASP A 104 -1.77 6.76 25.31
N ARG A 105 -2.49 7.77 24.80
CA ARG A 105 -2.48 9.16 25.28
C ARG A 105 -1.10 9.83 25.27
N VAL A 106 -0.15 9.30 24.50
CA VAL A 106 1.21 9.86 24.42
C VAL A 106 1.23 11.18 23.65
N ASP A 107 2.07 12.11 24.09
CA ASP A 107 2.45 13.29 23.31
C ASP A 107 3.75 13.01 22.55
N ALA A 108 3.63 12.48 21.33
CA ALA A 108 4.73 12.10 20.47
C ALA A 108 4.95 13.09 19.32
N ARG A 109 4.70 14.38 19.59
CA ARG A 109 4.93 15.44 18.58
C ARG A 109 6.41 15.56 18.26
N ARG A 110 6.75 15.59 16.96
CA ARG A 110 8.14 15.67 16.48
C ARG A 110 9.04 14.50 16.91
N THR A 111 8.47 13.41 17.40
CA THR A 111 9.22 12.20 17.76
C THR A 111 9.69 11.49 16.49
N CYS A 112 10.90 10.94 16.54
CA CYS A 112 11.47 10.13 15.47
C CYS A 112 11.34 8.64 15.81
N PHE A 113 10.49 7.92 15.09
CA PHE A 113 10.35 6.45 15.10
C PHE A 113 10.90 5.84 13.80
N ASP A 114 11.81 6.53 13.11
CA ASP A 114 12.33 6.07 11.82
C ASP A 114 12.99 4.69 11.98
N LYS A 115 12.60 3.75 11.12
CA LYS A 115 13.05 2.33 11.14
C LYS A 115 12.74 1.60 12.46
N ALA A 116 11.92 2.16 13.34
CA ALA A 116 11.51 1.47 14.56
C ALA A 116 10.60 0.28 14.23
N ASP A 117 10.62 -0.73 15.09
CA ASP A 117 9.72 -1.87 15.03
C ASP A 117 8.58 -1.67 16.02
N VAL A 118 7.42 -1.21 15.56
CA VAL A 118 6.24 -0.97 16.40
C VAL A 118 5.13 -1.99 16.12
N GLU A 119 5.50 -3.18 15.63
CA GLU A 119 4.52 -4.22 15.33
C GLU A 119 3.72 -4.63 16.58
N GLY A 120 2.41 -4.67 16.43
CA GLY A 120 1.50 -4.97 17.55
C GLY A 120 1.43 -3.91 18.64
N ALA A 121 2.11 -2.76 18.51
CA ALA A 121 1.99 -1.65 19.45
C ALA A 121 0.61 -0.98 19.37
N THR A 122 0.19 -0.28 20.41
CA THR A 122 -1.06 0.50 20.43
C THR A 122 -0.80 1.99 20.52
N PHE A 123 -1.56 2.77 19.77
CA PHE A 123 -1.61 4.22 19.81
C PHE A 123 -3.07 4.62 19.92
N GLU A 124 -3.63 4.66 21.13
CA GLU A 124 -4.96 5.20 21.38
C GLU A 124 -4.87 6.66 21.85
N ASN A 125 -5.60 7.58 21.24
CA ASN A 125 -5.61 9.00 21.63
C ASN A 125 -4.20 9.67 21.61
N ALA A 126 -3.28 9.16 20.79
CA ALA A 126 -1.92 9.66 20.68
C ALA A 126 -1.80 10.90 19.77
N ASP A 127 -0.87 11.80 20.08
CA ASP A 127 -0.53 12.93 19.22
C ASP A 127 0.77 12.69 18.45
N LEU A 128 0.66 12.38 17.15
CA LEU A 128 1.79 12.11 16.24
C LEU A 128 2.01 13.25 15.23
N ARG A 129 1.56 14.47 15.55
CA ARG A 129 1.79 15.64 14.68
C ARG A 129 3.30 15.91 14.55
N ASP A 130 3.76 16.12 13.32
CA ASP A 130 5.18 16.30 12.99
C ASP A 130 6.09 15.09 13.30
N ALA A 131 5.56 13.94 13.75
CA ALA A 131 6.35 12.74 14.02
C ALA A 131 6.82 12.07 12.72
N SER A 132 7.95 11.39 12.76
CA SER A 132 8.44 10.58 11.63
C SER A 132 8.43 9.10 11.98
N LEU A 133 7.81 8.28 11.13
CA LEU A 133 7.75 6.82 11.20
C LEU A 133 8.26 6.24 9.86
N ASN A 134 9.26 6.89 9.25
CA ASN A 134 9.75 6.51 7.94
C ASN A 134 10.41 5.13 8.03
N ARG A 135 10.02 4.21 7.14
CA ARG A 135 10.46 2.81 7.15
C ARG A 135 10.21 2.07 8.47
N ALA A 136 9.32 2.55 9.33
CA ALA A 136 8.92 1.82 10.53
C ALA A 136 8.13 0.55 10.14
N LYS A 137 8.27 -0.50 10.94
CA LYS A 137 7.44 -1.69 10.83
C LYS A 137 6.17 -1.49 11.65
N LEU A 138 5.03 -1.54 10.97
CA LEU A 138 3.72 -1.10 11.49
C LEU A 138 2.67 -2.22 11.44
N TYR A 139 3.07 -3.45 11.11
CA TYR A 139 2.13 -4.56 10.97
C TYR A 139 1.46 -4.85 12.32
N ARG A 140 0.12 -4.92 12.30
CA ARG A 140 -0.73 -5.10 13.48
C ARG A 140 -0.67 -3.98 14.51
N THR A 141 -0.09 -2.82 14.19
CA THR A 141 -0.12 -1.65 15.08
C THR A 141 -1.52 -1.02 15.14
N GLY A 142 -2.06 -0.84 16.34
CA GLY A 142 -3.37 -0.21 16.54
C GLY A 142 -3.25 1.32 16.51
N PHE A 143 -3.99 1.99 15.63
CA PHE A 143 -4.12 3.46 15.61
C PHE A 143 -5.56 3.86 15.88
N THR A 144 -5.91 4.31 17.08
CA THR A 144 -7.28 4.72 17.41
C THR A 144 -7.28 6.17 17.88
N ASP A 145 -8.08 7.03 17.25
CA ASP A 145 -8.18 8.46 17.59
C ASP A 145 -6.83 9.19 17.64
N VAL A 146 -5.91 8.79 16.77
CA VAL A 146 -4.58 9.37 16.64
C VAL A 146 -4.64 10.65 15.82
N ARG A 147 -3.90 11.67 16.26
CA ARG A 147 -3.84 12.97 15.58
C ARG A 147 -2.63 13.05 14.68
N LEU A 148 -2.86 13.33 13.40
CA LEU A 148 -1.81 13.59 12.41
C LEU A 148 -1.89 15.00 11.84
N ASN A 149 -0.82 15.41 11.16
CA ASN A 149 -0.85 16.58 10.29
C ASN A 149 -0.09 16.31 8.98
N ARG A 150 0.08 17.34 8.15
CA ARG A 150 0.77 17.21 6.86
C ARG A 150 2.27 16.86 6.99
N ALA A 151 2.87 17.21 8.12
CA ALA A 151 4.29 17.00 8.38
C ALA A 151 4.59 15.63 8.99
N SER A 152 3.63 14.98 9.67
CA SER A 152 3.75 13.59 10.11
C SER A 152 4.20 12.71 8.94
N ASN A 153 5.26 11.92 9.05
CA ASN A 153 5.85 11.16 7.93
C ASN A 153 5.77 9.65 8.16
N PHE A 154 5.32 8.88 7.17
CA PHE A 154 5.28 7.41 7.24
C PHE A 154 6.06 6.74 6.08
N GLY A 155 6.71 7.55 5.24
CA GLY A 155 7.27 7.11 3.96
C GLY A 155 6.19 6.86 2.89
N ASP A 156 6.62 6.81 1.64
CA ASP A 156 5.75 6.50 0.49
C ASP A 156 5.63 5.00 0.20
N GLN A 157 6.62 4.22 0.66
CA GLN A 157 6.70 2.78 0.50
C GLN A 157 6.84 2.11 1.86
N MET A 158 6.09 1.03 2.06
CA MET A 158 6.14 0.26 3.30
C MET A 158 7.36 -0.65 3.29
N VAL A 159 8.04 -0.75 4.42
CA VAL A 159 9.29 -1.53 4.55
C VAL A 159 9.13 -3.01 4.16
N TYR A 160 7.93 -3.57 4.37
CA TYR A 160 7.60 -4.94 3.96
C TYR A 160 7.75 -5.18 2.45
N GLU A 161 7.58 -4.16 1.61
CA GLU A 161 7.75 -4.34 0.17
C GLU A 161 9.21 -4.61 -0.23
N ASP A 162 10.17 -4.12 0.55
CA ASP A 162 11.60 -4.37 0.35
C ASP A 162 11.94 -5.82 0.69
N PHE A 163 11.36 -6.36 1.76
CA PHE A 163 11.59 -7.74 2.22
C PHE A 163 10.98 -8.81 1.31
N VAL A 164 10.16 -8.43 0.31
CA VAL A 164 9.54 -9.40 -0.60
C VAL A 164 10.59 -10.15 -1.42
N ASP A 165 11.67 -9.46 -1.80
CA ASP A 165 12.70 -10.07 -2.65
C ASP A 165 13.65 -10.98 -1.85
N ASP A 166 13.70 -10.82 -0.52
CA ASP A 166 14.49 -11.65 0.39
C ASP A 166 13.77 -12.96 0.80
N ALA A 167 12.48 -13.10 0.50
CA ALA A 167 11.70 -14.25 0.94
C ALA A 167 11.93 -15.50 0.06
N ASP A 168 12.28 -16.62 0.72
CA ASP A 168 12.76 -17.86 0.10
C ASP A 168 11.69 -18.59 -0.73
N ASP A 169 10.42 -18.48 -0.33
CA ASP A 169 9.33 -19.23 -0.90
C ASP A 169 8.08 -18.37 -1.20
N ARG A 170 7.15 -18.93 -1.97
CA ARG A 170 5.94 -18.20 -2.41
C ARG A 170 5.00 -17.83 -1.26
N GLU A 171 4.94 -18.65 -0.21
CA GLU A 171 4.12 -18.42 0.97
C GLU A 171 4.68 -17.28 1.81
N SER A 172 5.99 -17.29 2.10
CA SER A 172 6.67 -16.19 2.79
C SER A 172 6.57 -14.87 2.03
N ARG A 173 6.70 -14.89 0.69
CA ARG A 173 6.45 -13.73 -0.17
C ARG A 173 5.01 -13.24 -0.04
N ALA A 174 4.04 -14.14 -0.04
CA ALA A 174 2.63 -13.80 0.11
C ALA A 174 2.34 -13.18 1.48
N ALA A 175 2.86 -13.77 2.56
CA ALA A 175 2.72 -13.26 3.92
C ALA A 175 3.30 -11.84 4.08
N THR A 176 4.48 -11.60 3.52
CA THR A 176 5.14 -10.29 3.52
C THR A 176 4.30 -9.25 2.76
N LEU A 177 3.76 -9.60 1.59
CA LEU A 177 2.87 -8.73 0.83
C LEU A 177 1.52 -8.49 1.53
N GLU A 178 1.06 -9.44 2.34
CA GLU A 178 -0.13 -9.28 3.18
C GLU A 178 0.13 -8.31 4.34
N ALA A 179 1.29 -8.39 5.00
CA ALA A 179 1.70 -7.39 5.99
C ALA A 179 1.77 -5.98 5.38
N ALA A 180 2.34 -5.86 4.16
CA ALA A 180 2.36 -4.61 3.41
C ALA A 180 0.93 -4.11 3.09
N SER A 181 0.06 -4.99 2.57
CA SER A 181 -1.35 -4.64 2.27
C SER A 181 -2.12 -4.24 3.52
N TRP A 182 -1.88 -4.90 4.65
CA TRP A 182 -2.50 -4.59 5.92
C TRP A 182 -2.11 -3.18 6.36
N THR A 183 -0.80 -2.88 6.31
CA THR A 183 -0.25 -1.58 6.72
C THR A 183 -0.80 -0.44 5.86
N TYR A 184 -0.81 -0.60 4.54
CA TYR A 184 -1.40 0.40 3.64
C TYR A 184 -2.87 0.66 3.91
N ARG A 185 -3.65 -0.39 4.22
CA ARG A 185 -5.07 -0.24 4.53
C ARG A 185 -5.27 0.57 5.81
N GLU A 186 -4.45 0.30 6.82
CA GLU A 186 -4.53 0.97 8.12
C GLU A 186 -4.14 2.44 8.02
N LEU A 187 -2.99 2.73 7.39
CA LEU A 187 -2.57 4.12 7.14
C LEU A 187 -3.55 4.88 6.25
N ARG A 188 -4.17 4.22 5.26
CA ARG A 188 -5.23 4.84 4.47
C ARG A 188 -6.43 5.23 5.33
N ARG A 189 -6.83 4.38 6.29
CA ARG A 189 -7.94 4.69 7.21
C ARG A 189 -7.59 5.91 8.05
N LEU A 190 -6.40 5.91 8.65
CA LEU A 190 -5.89 7.00 9.46
C LEU A 190 -5.81 8.32 8.68
N PHE A 191 -5.15 8.34 7.52
CA PHE A 191 -5.07 9.54 6.67
C PHE A 191 -6.43 10.06 6.18
N LYS A 192 -7.45 9.21 6.09
CA LYS A 192 -8.81 9.67 5.78
C LYS A 192 -9.46 10.36 6.98
N GLN A 193 -9.23 9.87 8.20
CA GLN A 193 -9.74 10.48 9.43
C GLN A 193 -9.15 11.88 9.64
N ASP A 194 -7.86 12.07 9.37
CA ASP A 194 -7.19 13.39 9.48
C ASP A 194 -7.32 14.29 8.22
N ALA A 195 -8.20 13.96 7.27
CA ALA A 195 -8.41 14.72 6.04
C ALA A 195 -7.12 14.96 5.21
N LEU A 196 -6.30 13.91 5.04
CA LEU A 196 -5.06 13.89 4.25
C LEU A 196 -5.24 13.07 2.94
N PRO A 197 -6.05 13.53 1.96
CA PRO A 197 -6.49 12.73 0.81
C PRO A 197 -5.35 12.32 -0.13
N ARG A 198 -4.31 13.16 -0.29
CA ARG A 198 -3.15 12.83 -1.15
C ARG A 198 -2.41 11.59 -0.63
N ARG A 199 -2.18 11.52 0.69
CA ARG A 199 -1.51 10.38 1.33
C ARG A 199 -2.39 9.14 1.35
N ALA A 200 -3.68 9.30 1.66
CA ALA A 200 -4.65 8.21 1.57
C ALA A 200 -4.69 7.59 0.15
N ARG A 201 -4.51 8.40 -0.91
CA ARG A 201 -4.42 7.91 -2.30
C ARG A 201 -3.14 7.11 -2.57
N VAL A 202 -1.98 7.53 -2.04
CA VAL A 202 -0.73 6.77 -2.16
C VAL A 202 -0.91 5.40 -1.51
N CYS A 203 -1.43 5.34 -0.29
CA CYS A 203 -1.69 4.08 0.40
C CYS A 203 -2.73 3.21 -0.31
N TYR A 204 -3.78 3.81 -0.90
CA TYR A 204 -4.74 3.08 -1.73
C TYR A 204 -4.06 2.37 -2.91
N LEU A 205 -3.14 3.05 -3.61
CA LEU A 205 -2.43 2.46 -4.73
C LEU A 205 -1.43 1.38 -4.27
N GLY A 206 -0.72 1.63 -3.17
CA GLY A 206 0.17 0.65 -2.53
C GLY A 206 -0.56 -0.63 -2.17
N GLU A 207 -1.69 -0.54 -1.47
CA GLU A 207 -2.54 -1.69 -1.11
C GLU A 207 -2.99 -2.49 -2.35
N LYS A 208 -3.40 -1.82 -3.43
CA LYS A 208 -3.82 -2.51 -4.66
C LYS A 208 -2.66 -3.21 -5.35
N ASN A 209 -1.47 -2.60 -5.32
CA ASN A 209 -0.25 -3.19 -5.89
C ASN A 209 0.19 -4.44 -5.11
N THR A 210 0.23 -4.36 -3.77
CA THR A 210 0.63 -5.48 -2.92
C THR A 210 -0.37 -6.62 -2.98
N ARG A 211 -1.69 -6.34 -2.96
CA ARG A 211 -2.72 -7.37 -3.17
C ARG A 211 -2.63 -8.08 -4.52
N ARG A 212 -2.27 -7.35 -5.57
CA ARG A 212 -2.05 -7.94 -6.91
C ARG A 212 -0.86 -8.90 -6.88
N ARG A 213 0.28 -8.44 -6.34
CA ARG A 213 1.50 -9.26 -6.18
C ARG A 213 1.23 -10.50 -5.31
N ALA A 214 0.47 -10.35 -4.23
CA ALA A 214 0.11 -11.45 -3.33
C ALA A 214 -0.78 -12.49 -4.02
N ALA A 215 -1.75 -12.06 -4.83
CA ALA A 215 -2.60 -12.97 -5.60
C ALA A 215 -1.79 -13.79 -6.61
N TRP A 216 -0.79 -13.20 -7.26
CA TRP A 216 0.15 -13.93 -8.12
C TRP A 216 0.99 -14.94 -7.32
N ALA A 217 1.52 -14.54 -6.16
CA ALA A 217 2.32 -15.43 -5.30
C ALA A 217 1.53 -16.66 -4.82
N ARG A 218 0.26 -16.48 -4.47
CA ARG A 218 -0.66 -17.56 -4.03
C ARG A 218 -1.24 -18.41 -5.16
N GLY A 219 -0.99 -18.07 -6.43
CA GLY A 219 -1.60 -18.78 -7.56
C GLY A 219 -3.10 -18.48 -7.76
N GLU A 220 -3.62 -17.39 -7.19
CA GLU A 220 -5.00 -16.93 -7.39
C GLU A 220 -5.16 -16.23 -8.74
N TYR A 221 -4.96 -16.94 -9.85
CA TYR A 221 -4.83 -16.35 -11.19
C TYR A 221 -6.03 -15.49 -11.61
N LEU A 222 -7.26 -15.93 -11.35
CA LEU A 222 -8.47 -15.15 -11.69
C LEU A 222 -8.49 -13.79 -10.98
N ARG A 223 -8.12 -13.77 -9.70
CA ARG A 223 -8.06 -12.54 -8.90
C ARG A 223 -6.90 -11.65 -9.35
N ALA A 224 -5.75 -12.26 -9.65
CA ALA A 224 -4.57 -11.57 -10.13
C ALA A 224 -4.83 -10.89 -11.49
N LEU A 225 -5.42 -11.62 -12.45
CA LEU A 225 -5.81 -11.11 -13.76
C LEU A 225 -6.83 -9.96 -13.65
N LYS A 226 -7.84 -10.10 -12.79
CA LYS A 226 -8.79 -9.02 -12.51
C LYS A 226 -8.11 -7.74 -12.02
N LEU A 227 -7.16 -7.87 -11.10
CA LEU A 227 -6.39 -6.73 -10.57
C LEU A 227 -5.41 -6.16 -11.61
N GLU A 228 -4.80 -6.99 -12.45
CA GLU A 228 -3.91 -6.57 -13.53
C GLU A 228 -4.67 -5.79 -14.61
N GLY A 229 -5.83 -6.31 -15.05
CA GLY A 229 -6.72 -5.60 -15.99
C GLY A 229 -7.16 -4.25 -15.43
N SER A 230 -7.55 -4.19 -14.16
CA SER A 230 -7.91 -2.93 -13.49
C SER A 230 -6.76 -1.92 -13.41
N ARG A 231 -5.53 -2.39 -13.22
CA ARG A 231 -4.32 -1.55 -13.22
C ARG A 231 -4.06 -0.95 -14.60
N TRP A 232 -4.14 -1.78 -15.63
CA TRP A 232 -3.85 -1.39 -17.00
C TRP A 232 -4.90 -0.40 -17.51
N VAL A 233 -6.17 -0.76 -17.40
CA VAL A 233 -7.30 0.03 -17.92
C VAL A 233 -7.50 1.35 -17.19
N MET A 234 -7.42 1.38 -15.85
CA MET A 234 -7.86 2.56 -15.08
C MET A 234 -6.95 2.96 -13.89
N ARG A 235 -5.78 2.32 -13.74
CA ARG A 235 -4.92 2.47 -12.54
C ARG A 235 -5.74 2.33 -11.24
N TYR A 236 -6.54 1.26 -11.15
CA TYR A 236 -7.44 1.00 -10.02
C TYR A 236 -8.50 2.09 -9.78
N GLY A 237 -8.99 2.71 -10.87
CA GLY A 237 -10.03 3.74 -10.83
C GLY A 237 -9.50 5.16 -10.60
N THR A 238 -8.18 5.37 -10.66
CA THR A 238 -7.57 6.65 -10.29
C THR A 238 -7.14 7.52 -11.49
N SER A 239 -7.27 7.02 -12.72
CA SER A 239 -6.76 7.69 -13.92
C SER A 239 -7.74 7.56 -15.09
N PRO A 240 -8.51 8.62 -15.43
CA PRO A 240 -9.40 8.61 -16.59
C PRO A 240 -8.62 8.60 -17.91
N THR A 241 -7.44 9.22 -17.93
CA THR A 241 -6.54 9.21 -19.08
C THR A 241 -6.16 7.79 -19.50
N ARG A 242 -5.94 6.86 -18.56
CA ARG A 242 -5.69 5.46 -18.89
C ARG A 242 -6.89 4.76 -19.52
N VAL A 243 -8.11 5.11 -19.09
CA VAL A 243 -9.32 4.55 -19.68
C VAL A 243 -9.45 5.02 -21.13
N ILE A 244 -9.21 6.31 -21.38
CA ILE A 244 -9.21 6.89 -22.74
C ILE A 244 -8.15 6.23 -23.61
N THR A 245 -6.91 6.10 -23.13
CA THR A 245 -5.84 5.47 -23.91
C THR A 245 -6.11 3.99 -24.17
N SER A 246 -6.65 3.25 -23.18
CA SER A 246 -7.00 1.84 -23.36
C SER A 246 -8.14 1.68 -24.37
N SER A 247 -9.10 2.60 -24.36
CA SER A 247 -10.18 2.65 -25.35
C SER A 247 -9.63 2.90 -26.75
N ALA A 248 -8.72 3.87 -26.90
CA ALA A 248 -8.07 4.16 -28.18
C ALA A 248 -7.24 2.98 -28.70
N VAL A 249 -6.57 2.22 -27.81
CA VAL A 249 -5.83 1.00 -28.19
C VAL A 249 -6.79 -0.09 -28.69
N VAL A 250 -7.91 -0.32 -27.99
CA VAL A 250 -8.94 -1.27 -28.45
C VAL A 250 -9.44 -0.88 -29.84
N MET A 251 -9.77 0.41 -30.04
CA MET A 251 -10.24 0.90 -31.34
C MET A 251 -9.18 0.69 -32.44
N GLY A 252 -7.92 1.04 -32.17
CA GLY A 252 -6.82 0.83 -33.11
C GLY A 252 -6.62 -0.64 -33.49
N CYS A 253 -6.65 -1.54 -32.50
CA CYS A 253 -6.52 -2.98 -32.72
C CYS A 253 -7.69 -3.54 -33.54
N CYS A 254 -8.93 -3.22 -33.19
CA CYS A 254 -10.11 -3.64 -33.95
C CYS A 254 -10.09 -3.08 -35.38
N GLY A 255 -9.74 -1.80 -35.54
CA GLY A 255 -9.60 -1.16 -36.85
C GLY A 255 -8.60 -1.86 -37.79
N ILE A 256 -7.52 -2.42 -37.24
CA ILE A 256 -6.55 -3.24 -37.99
C ILE A 256 -7.12 -4.63 -38.29
N LEU A 257 -7.85 -5.24 -37.36
CA LEU A 257 -8.37 -6.61 -37.49
C LEU A 257 -9.53 -6.74 -38.49
N TYR A 258 -10.38 -5.73 -38.63
CA TYR A 258 -11.55 -5.78 -39.53
C TYR A 258 -11.21 -6.14 -40.98
N PRO A 259 -10.27 -5.46 -41.66
CA PRO A 259 -9.92 -5.80 -43.04
C PRO A 259 -9.25 -7.17 -43.17
N LEU A 260 -8.65 -7.71 -42.10
CA LEU A 260 -7.97 -9.00 -42.08
C LEU A 260 -8.90 -10.21 -41.88
N THR A 261 -10.09 -10.00 -41.33
CA THR A 261 -10.97 -11.08 -40.84
C THR A 261 -12.26 -11.27 -41.64
N GLY A 262 -12.45 -10.47 -42.69
CA GLY A 262 -13.60 -10.53 -43.59
C GLY A 262 -13.96 -9.19 -44.23
N GLY A 263 -13.48 -8.09 -43.65
CA GLY A 263 -13.64 -6.74 -44.17
C GLY A 263 -15.00 -6.10 -43.92
N LEU A 264 -15.19 -4.92 -44.51
CA LEU A 264 -16.30 -4.03 -44.26
C LEU A 264 -17.04 -3.72 -45.56
N ARG A 265 -18.37 -3.77 -45.55
CA ARG A 265 -19.22 -3.36 -46.67
C ARG A 265 -19.80 -1.97 -46.41
N THR A 266 -19.70 -1.10 -47.40
CA THR A 266 -20.43 0.18 -47.44
C THR A 266 -21.38 0.18 -48.63
N GLY A 267 -22.35 1.09 -48.66
CA GLY A 267 -23.20 1.31 -49.85
C GLY A 267 -22.42 1.66 -51.13
N SER A 268 -21.15 2.05 -51.00
CA SER A 268 -20.26 2.43 -52.10
C SER A 268 -19.24 1.36 -52.53
N GLY A 269 -19.19 0.21 -51.85
CA GLY A 269 -18.23 -0.86 -52.14
C GLY A 269 -17.78 -1.67 -50.91
N THR A 270 -16.95 -2.69 -51.16
CA THR A 270 -16.38 -3.58 -50.13
C THR A 270 -14.92 -3.23 -49.87
N TYR A 271 -14.56 -3.08 -48.60
CA TYR A 271 -13.20 -2.82 -48.11
C TYR A 271 -12.73 -4.04 -47.31
N ALA A 272 -12.12 -5.01 -47.98
CA ALA A 272 -11.63 -6.27 -47.42
C ALA A 272 -10.33 -6.68 -48.12
N PHE A 273 -9.52 -7.52 -47.48
CA PHE A 273 -8.48 -8.29 -48.17
C PHE A 273 -9.06 -9.65 -48.58
N GLU A 274 -8.89 -10.06 -49.84
CA GLU A 274 -9.34 -11.35 -50.37
C GLU A 274 -8.50 -12.51 -49.80
N GLN A 275 -7.19 -12.28 -49.66
CA GLN A 275 -6.31 -13.09 -48.81
C GLN A 275 -5.46 -12.20 -47.90
N PRO A 276 -5.55 -12.35 -46.56
CA PRO A 276 -4.97 -11.40 -45.61
C PRO A 276 -3.47 -11.16 -45.77
N VAL A 277 -2.69 -12.14 -46.25
CA VAL A 277 -1.23 -12.01 -46.35
C VAL A 277 -0.79 -11.56 -47.75
N MET A 278 -1.43 -12.06 -48.81
CA MET A 278 -1.00 -11.81 -50.18
C MET A 278 -1.39 -10.42 -50.67
N ASP A 279 -2.54 -9.90 -50.25
CA ASP A 279 -2.99 -8.58 -50.67
C ASP A 279 -2.28 -7.44 -49.91
N ILE A 280 -1.85 -7.66 -48.66
CA ILE A 280 -1.11 -6.65 -47.89
C ILE A 280 0.24 -6.33 -48.55
N LEU A 281 0.95 -7.37 -49.02
CA LEU A 281 2.26 -7.22 -49.64
C LEU A 281 2.17 -6.63 -51.05
N ALA A 282 1.02 -6.73 -51.71
CA ALA A 282 0.76 -6.20 -53.05
C ALA A 282 0.05 -4.82 -53.06
N ALA A 283 -0.45 -4.35 -51.91
CA ALA A 283 -1.24 -3.12 -51.83
C ALA A 283 -0.38 -1.84 -51.87
N THR A 284 -0.88 -0.81 -52.58
CA THR A 284 -0.26 0.52 -52.58
C THR A 284 -0.47 1.20 -51.22
N PRO A 285 0.44 2.12 -50.80
CA PRO A 285 0.29 2.87 -49.55
C PRO A 285 -1.06 3.60 -49.42
N GLY A 286 -1.60 4.12 -50.53
CA GLY A 286 -2.90 4.79 -50.54
C GLY A 286 -4.09 3.84 -50.35
N GLN A 287 -4.00 2.60 -50.88
CA GLN A 287 -5.02 1.57 -50.65
C GLN A 287 -4.99 1.08 -49.20
N LEU A 288 -3.80 0.81 -48.66
CA LEU A 288 -3.62 0.45 -47.26
C LEU A 288 -4.20 1.53 -46.34
N ALA A 289 -3.84 2.80 -46.56
CA ALA A 289 -4.36 3.91 -45.77
C ALA A 289 -5.89 4.00 -45.81
N ARG A 290 -6.52 3.80 -46.97
CA ARG A 290 -7.98 3.81 -47.10
C ARG A 290 -8.65 2.67 -46.36
N VAL A 291 -8.12 1.44 -46.49
CA VAL A 291 -8.68 0.25 -45.85
C VAL A 291 -8.57 0.34 -44.33
N PHE A 292 -7.42 0.76 -43.79
CA PHE A 292 -7.25 0.97 -42.35
C PHE A 292 -8.04 2.15 -41.82
N TYR A 293 -8.18 3.23 -42.60
CA TYR A 293 -9.03 4.36 -42.21
C TYR A 293 -10.49 3.95 -42.07
N GLN A 294 -11.02 3.19 -43.04
CA GLN A 294 -12.39 2.65 -42.97
C GLN A 294 -12.55 1.68 -41.78
N GLY A 295 -11.54 0.82 -41.56
CA GLY A 295 -11.48 -0.06 -40.39
C GLY A 295 -11.54 0.70 -39.06
N LEU A 296 -10.71 1.73 -38.91
CA LEU A 296 -10.66 2.57 -37.73
C LEU A 296 -11.95 3.38 -37.54
N TYR A 297 -12.50 3.95 -38.61
CA TYR A 297 -13.77 4.68 -38.57
C TYR A 297 -14.91 3.77 -38.08
N PHE A 298 -15.03 2.58 -38.66
CA PHE A 298 -16.02 1.59 -38.23
C PHE A 298 -15.85 1.17 -36.78
N SER A 299 -14.61 0.94 -36.35
CA SER A 299 -14.27 0.63 -34.96
C SER A 299 -14.69 1.74 -33.99
N VAL A 300 -14.36 3.01 -34.29
CA VAL A 300 -14.74 4.16 -33.46
C VAL A 300 -16.26 4.27 -33.33
N VAL A 301 -17.00 4.10 -34.43
CA VAL A 301 -18.47 4.14 -34.43
C VAL A 301 -19.04 2.98 -33.62
N THR A 302 -18.59 1.75 -33.88
CA THR A 302 -19.04 0.53 -33.19
C THR A 302 -18.80 0.60 -31.69
N PHE A 303 -17.65 1.13 -31.28
CA PHE A 303 -17.27 1.32 -29.89
C PHE A 303 -18.13 2.38 -29.20
N ALA A 304 -18.43 3.50 -29.88
CA ALA A 304 -19.07 4.65 -29.27
C ALA A 304 -20.61 4.61 -29.27
N THR A 305 -21.25 4.06 -30.30
CA THR A 305 -22.69 4.25 -30.54
C THR A 305 -23.52 2.96 -30.50
N LEU A 306 -22.92 1.80 -30.21
CA LEU A 306 -23.59 0.49 -30.25
C LEU A 306 -24.33 0.22 -31.58
N SER A 307 -24.00 0.96 -32.64
CA SER A 307 -24.64 0.92 -33.94
C SER A 307 -23.59 0.71 -35.02
N TYR A 308 -23.98 0.00 -36.07
CA TYR A 308 -23.13 -0.26 -37.23
C TYR A 308 -23.13 0.93 -38.22
N GLY A 309 -24.04 1.90 -38.05
CA GLY A 309 -24.20 3.01 -39.00
C GLY A 309 -24.44 2.51 -40.42
N ASP A 310 -23.70 3.05 -41.39
CA ASP A 310 -23.79 2.70 -42.82
C ASP A 310 -22.82 1.58 -43.25
N ILE A 311 -22.05 1.02 -42.32
CA ILE A 311 -20.97 0.07 -42.60
C ILE A 311 -21.30 -1.26 -41.93
N GLN A 312 -21.20 -2.37 -42.65
CA GLN A 312 -21.51 -3.70 -42.12
C GLN A 312 -20.29 -4.61 -42.18
N PRO A 313 -19.95 -5.33 -41.10
CA PRO A 313 -18.87 -6.31 -41.13
C PRO A 313 -19.27 -7.52 -41.96
N ILE A 314 -18.36 -7.97 -42.82
CA ILE A 314 -18.56 -9.12 -43.70
C ILE A 314 -17.91 -10.34 -43.06
N GLY A 315 -18.64 -11.46 -43.05
CA GLY A 315 -18.15 -12.72 -42.49
C GLY A 315 -18.52 -12.91 -41.02
N ALA A 316 -18.31 -14.14 -40.52
CA ALA A 316 -18.65 -14.51 -39.15
C ALA A 316 -17.66 -13.92 -38.12
N VAL A 317 -16.37 -13.91 -38.45
CA VAL A 317 -15.31 -13.44 -37.55
C VAL A 317 -15.39 -11.94 -37.33
N ALA A 318 -15.50 -11.14 -38.40
CA ALA A 318 -15.63 -9.69 -38.29
C ALA A 318 -16.90 -9.28 -37.50
N ARG A 319 -18.02 -10.00 -37.67
CA ARG A 319 -19.24 -9.80 -36.87
C ARG A 319 -19.03 -10.11 -35.39
N ALA A 320 -18.30 -11.19 -35.07
CA ALA A 320 -17.98 -11.54 -33.69
C ALA A 320 -17.08 -10.48 -33.04
N ILE A 321 -16.05 -9.99 -33.76
CA ILE A 321 -15.18 -8.90 -33.30
C ILE A 321 -15.99 -7.64 -33.01
N ALA A 322 -16.90 -7.27 -33.91
CA ALA A 322 -17.75 -6.09 -33.73
C ALA A 322 -18.70 -6.21 -32.52
N GLY A 323 -19.26 -7.40 -32.28
CA GLY A 323 -20.04 -7.67 -31.08
C GLY A 323 -19.22 -7.51 -29.79
N ILE A 324 -18.00 -8.08 -29.76
CA ILE A 324 -17.09 -7.96 -28.61
C ILE A 324 -16.64 -6.51 -28.40
N GLU A 325 -16.29 -5.80 -29.48
CA GLU A 325 -15.89 -4.40 -29.43
C GLU A 325 -17.00 -3.52 -28.87
N SER A 326 -18.25 -3.73 -29.30
CA SER A 326 -19.39 -2.97 -28.81
C SER A 326 -19.63 -3.20 -27.30
N LEU A 327 -19.52 -4.45 -26.84
CA LEU A 327 -19.60 -4.78 -25.41
C LEU A 327 -18.47 -4.12 -24.62
N LEU A 328 -17.23 -4.21 -25.09
CA LEU A 328 -16.07 -3.56 -24.46
C LEU A 328 -16.20 -2.04 -24.46
N GLY A 329 -16.71 -1.44 -25.53
CA GLY A 329 -16.97 -0.02 -25.65
C GLY A 329 -17.94 0.48 -24.59
N SER A 330 -19.08 -0.22 -24.44
CA SER A 330 -20.06 0.10 -23.40
C SER A 330 -19.48 0.01 -21.98
N LEU A 331 -18.66 -1.02 -21.70
CA LEU A 331 -18.00 -1.21 -20.41
C LEU A 331 -16.96 -0.12 -20.13
N LEU A 332 -16.13 0.22 -21.12
CA LEU A 332 -15.08 1.23 -20.97
C LEU A 332 -15.66 2.65 -20.84
N LEU A 333 -16.76 2.95 -21.54
CA LEU A 333 -17.49 4.20 -21.37
C LEU A 333 -18.09 4.30 -19.96
N ALA A 334 -18.72 3.23 -19.47
CA ALA A 334 -19.23 3.17 -18.10
C ALA A 334 -18.11 3.35 -17.06
N LEU A 335 -16.96 2.72 -17.27
CA LEU A 335 -15.78 2.87 -16.42
C LEU A 335 -15.22 4.30 -16.47
N LEU A 336 -15.21 4.95 -17.63
CA LEU A 336 -14.77 6.34 -17.76
C LEU A 336 -15.67 7.27 -16.94
N LEU A 337 -17.00 7.12 -17.05
CA LEU A 337 -17.97 7.88 -16.26
C LEU A 337 -17.78 7.62 -14.76
N PHE A 338 -17.58 6.37 -14.35
CA PHE A 338 -17.28 6.02 -12.96
C PHE A 338 -16.01 6.72 -12.44
N VAL A 339 -14.91 6.69 -13.21
CA VAL A 339 -13.65 7.31 -12.80
C VAL A 339 -13.75 8.84 -12.75
N LEU A 340 -14.49 9.45 -13.69
CA LEU A 340 -14.72 10.90 -13.70
C LEU A 340 -15.54 11.35 -12.49
N THR A 341 -16.61 10.63 -12.17
CA THR A 341 -17.47 10.95 -11.01
C THR A 341 -16.73 10.79 -9.68
N GLN A 342 -15.83 9.82 -9.55
CA GLN A 342 -15.01 9.64 -8.35
C GLN A 342 -13.93 10.70 -8.16
N ARG A 343 -13.56 11.47 -9.19
CA ARG A 343 -12.52 12.50 -9.11
C ARG A 343 -13.06 13.87 -8.67
N VAL A 344 -14.36 14.09 -8.83
CA VAL A 344 -15.04 15.37 -8.52
C VAL A 344 -15.45 15.44 -7.04
N ARG A 345 -15.44 14.32 -6.32
CA ARG A 345 -15.58 14.23 -4.87
C ARG A 345 -14.21 14.05 -4.23
#